data_AF-A0A2T9KCS4-F1
#
_entry.id   AF-A0A2T9KCS4-F1
#
_cell.length_a   1.000
_cell.length_b   1.000
_cell.length_c   1.000
_cell.angle_alpha   90.00
_cell.angle_beta   90.00
_cell.angle_gamma   90.00
#
_symmetry.space_group_name_H-M   'P 1'
#
loop_
_entity.id
_entity.type
_entity.pdbx_description
1 polymer ?
#
loop_
_entity_poly.entity_id
_entity_poly.type
_entity_poly.pdbx_seq_one_letter_code
_entity_poly.pdbx_strand_id
1 'polypeptide(L)'
;MTTIITDVGRTLTWEQARDYSVEYGGALTSRLYHSYGGKGGGREHRFEGYAWIGAHKVADDWVWMDGSPVQQTDGDYQSGDVDPVLIDGDPTNDPDYALLSGSILRPLDEGIQTEFLTQFIWEQTSTTVNGTPFRDKVWAVEAGQKINLGAGDDWVYDDSDSETAKIFLNMGTGNDVVTINGVTHTTVSDGEGSDQIAIYNGVIKAALDGDNDSYYAAAGTVSYDTAKIGITRLPGTGDGVVRVFSEEIGTDEVDAFHIIGGSGDDILFSFQRITGGRGNDILSPFAYASGGDGNDILSAESYQRVTLLGDAGDDTFIFRSAAEATGGAGADRFDFTDVVSVRINDLGASDRIVLGSLIEVEVQEAFATGYLKQAHRGGYTYLSIDTNGGGDDYIEFLTLKGLFNTADYILT
;
A
#
# COMPACT_ATOMS: atom_id res chain seq x y z
N MET A 1 -16.55 -36.81 25.46
CA MET A 1 -15.84 -37.12 26.72
C MET A 1 -14.57 -36.32 26.69
N THR A 2 -14.50 -35.24 27.46
CA THR A 2 -13.32 -34.38 27.56
C THR A 2 -12.36 -35.07 28.52
N THR A 3 -11.26 -35.60 28.01
CA THR A 3 -10.19 -36.15 28.85
C THR A 3 -9.53 -34.97 29.54
N ILE A 4 -9.76 -34.82 30.84
CA ILE A 4 -9.05 -33.84 31.67
C ILE A 4 -7.62 -34.36 31.82
N ILE A 5 -6.64 -33.62 31.32
CA ILE A 5 -5.22 -33.93 31.49
C ILE A 5 -4.87 -33.69 32.96
N THR A 6 -4.48 -34.74 33.68
CA THR A 6 -4.12 -34.70 35.12
C THR A 6 -2.61 -34.52 35.38
N ASP A 7 -1.79 -34.34 34.34
CA ASP A 7 -0.32 -34.35 34.42
C ASP A 7 0.29 -32.92 34.45
N VAL A 8 -0.23 -32.03 35.29
CA VAL A 8 0.44 -30.75 35.57
C VAL A 8 1.64 -30.98 36.49
N GLY A 9 2.85 -30.59 36.07
CA GLY A 9 4.08 -30.68 36.88
C GLY A 9 4.95 -31.92 36.63
N ARG A 10 4.71 -32.67 35.55
CA ARG A 10 5.58 -33.77 35.14
C ARG A 10 6.73 -33.28 34.26
N THR A 11 7.96 -33.66 34.60
CA THR A 11 9.11 -33.49 33.71
C THR A 11 9.04 -34.53 32.59
N LEU A 12 9.08 -34.08 31.35
CA LEU A 12 9.12 -34.94 30.17
C LEU A 12 10.55 -35.00 29.64
N THR A 13 10.94 -36.17 29.11
CA THR A 13 12.15 -36.24 28.28
C THR A 13 11.90 -35.53 26.94
N TRP A 14 12.97 -35.17 26.25
CA TRP A 14 12.87 -34.56 24.92
C TRP A 14 12.03 -35.40 23.94
N GLU A 15 12.23 -36.72 23.88
CA GLU A 15 11.44 -37.59 23.00
C GLU A 15 9.96 -37.53 23.35
N GLN A 16 9.63 -37.46 24.64
CA GLN A 16 8.26 -37.39 25.12
C GLN A 16 7.61 -36.05 24.78
N ALA A 17 8.30 -34.92 24.97
CA ALA A 17 7.77 -33.61 24.60
C ALA A 17 7.59 -33.47 23.07
N ARG A 18 8.53 -34.01 22.29
CA ARG A 18 8.43 -34.06 20.82
C ARG A 18 7.27 -34.91 20.35
N ASP A 19 7.19 -36.14 20.84
CA ASP A 19 6.14 -37.07 20.43
C ASP A 19 4.76 -36.54 20.86
N TYR A 20 4.68 -35.86 22.02
CA TYR A 20 3.46 -35.18 22.46
C TYR A 20 3.10 -33.99 21.57
N SER A 21 4.06 -33.12 21.22
CA SER A 21 3.79 -32.01 20.30
C SER A 21 3.28 -32.51 18.94
N VAL A 22 3.90 -33.56 18.39
CA VAL A 22 3.48 -34.18 17.12
C VAL A 22 2.12 -34.88 17.22
N GLU A 23 1.84 -35.61 18.31
CA GLU A 23 0.56 -36.29 18.54
C GLU A 23 -0.63 -35.32 18.52
N TYR A 24 -0.41 -34.08 18.97
CA TYR A 24 -1.43 -33.05 19.04
C TYR A 24 -1.28 -31.93 17.99
N GLY A 25 -0.60 -32.21 16.87
CA GLY A 25 -0.56 -31.33 15.70
C GLY A 25 0.33 -30.09 15.80
N GLY A 26 1.20 -30.01 16.81
CA GLY A 26 2.23 -28.99 16.93
C GLY A 26 3.50 -29.31 16.14
N ALA A 27 4.34 -28.30 15.95
CA ALA A 27 5.67 -28.43 15.34
C ALA A 27 6.73 -27.85 16.29
N LEU A 28 7.83 -28.60 16.49
CA LEU A 28 9.00 -28.10 17.22
C LEU A 28 10.04 -27.59 16.22
N THR A 29 10.58 -26.39 16.47
CA THR A 29 11.65 -25.78 15.69
C THR A 29 12.87 -25.52 16.57
N SER A 30 14.07 -25.87 16.07
CA SER A 30 15.34 -25.45 16.68
C SER A 30 15.69 -24.07 16.22
N ARG A 31 16.27 -23.27 17.11
CA ARG A 31 17.17 -22.20 16.70
C ARG A 31 18.39 -22.11 17.61
N LEU A 32 19.50 -21.69 17.01
CA LEU A 32 20.69 -21.22 17.72
C LEU A 32 20.37 -19.82 18.24
N TYR A 33 20.27 -19.66 19.55
CA TYR A 33 19.98 -18.37 20.17
C TYR A 33 21.30 -17.61 20.40
N HIS A 34 21.35 -16.33 20.01
CA HIS A 34 22.43 -15.41 20.38
C HIS A 34 21.79 -14.23 21.11
N SER A 35 21.80 -14.21 22.45
CA SER A 35 21.43 -13.01 23.19
C SER A 35 22.62 -12.05 23.26
N TYR A 36 22.48 -10.84 22.73
CA TYR A 36 23.40 -9.74 23.02
C TYR A 36 22.98 -9.06 24.33
N GLY A 37 23.66 -9.36 25.43
CA GLY A 37 23.49 -8.64 26.69
C GLY A 37 23.96 -7.18 26.54
N GLY A 38 23.05 -6.23 26.71
CA GLY A 38 23.35 -4.80 26.68
C GLY A 38 24.44 -4.42 27.71
N LYS A 39 25.31 -3.48 27.32
CA LYS A 39 26.46 -3.01 28.10
C LYS A 39 26.05 -2.31 29.40
N GLY A 40 25.93 -3.08 30.47
CA GLY A 40 25.78 -2.59 31.85
C GLY A 40 26.66 -3.37 32.82
N GLY A 41 27.98 -3.13 32.78
CA GLY A 41 28.90 -3.60 33.83
C GLY A 41 29.78 -4.80 33.47
N GLY A 42 30.76 -4.61 32.59
CA GLY A 42 32.07 -5.27 32.69
C GLY A 42 32.18 -6.79 32.51
N ARG A 43 31.11 -7.55 32.26
CA ARG A 43 31.19 -8.97 31.88
C ARG A 43 30.28 -9.24 30.67
N GLU A 44 30.89 -9.43 29.51
CA GLU A 44 30.20 -10.03 28.37
C GLU A 44 29.93 -11.50 28.71
N HIS A 45 28.67 -11.83 28.97
CA HIS A 45 28.22 -13.22 28.98
C HIS A 45 27.74 -13.54 27.56
N ARG A 46 28.51 -14.35 26.83
CA ARG A 46 28.04 -15.00 25.60
C ARG A 46 27.38 -16.30 26.00
N PHE A 47 26.08 -16.42 25.72
CA PHE A 47 25.39 -17.70 25.76
C PHE A 47 25.23 -18.15 24.31
N GLU A 48 25.93 -19.23 23.95
CA GLU A 48 25.68 -19.99 22.73
C GLU A 48 24.92 -21.24 23.14
N GLY A 49 23.63 -21.30 22.84
CA GLY A 49 22.77 -22.41 23.23
C GLY A 49 21.59 -22.58 22.28
N TYR A 50 21.08 -23.80 22.19
CA TYR A 50 19.83 -24.09 21.49
C TYR A 50 18.68 -23.87 22.49
N ALA A 51 17.78 -22.96 22.18
CA ALA A 51 16.50 -22.83 22.88
C ALA A 51 15.41 -23.38 21.97
N TRP A 52 14.43 -24.07 22.56
CA TRP A 52 13.33 -24.68 21.84
C TRP A 52 12.03 -24.18 22.46
N ILE A 53 11.16 -23.59 21.65
CA ILE A 53 9.83 -23.17 22.07
C ILE A 53 8.82 -23.99 21.29
N GLY A 54 8.01 -24.79 22.00
CA GLY A 54 6.84 -25.46 21.44
C GLY A 54 5.57 -24.79 21.95
N ALA A 55 4.60 -24.53 21.07
CA ALA A 55 3.27 -24.10 21.46
C ALA A 55 2.27 -25.23 21.19
N HIS A 56 1.37 -25.50 22.13
CA HIS A 56 0.28 -26.45 21.96
C HIS A 56 -1.04 -25.85 22.47
N LYS A 57 -2.13 -26.06 21.74
CA LYS A 57 -3.46 -25.57 22.09
C LYS A 57 -4.23 -26.59 22.93
N VAL A 58 -4.57 -26.22 24.15
CA VAL A 58 -5.42 -27.02 25.06
C VAL A 58 -6.74 -26.27 25.24
N ALA A 59 -7.82 -26.78 24.62
CA ALA A 59 -9.12 -26.09 24.54
C ALA A 59 -8.99 -24.70 23.87
N ASP A 60 -9.36 -23.61 24.55
CA ASP A 60 -9.25 -22.24 24.04
C ASP A 60 -7.91 -21.56 24.39
N ASP A 61 -7.04 -22.24 25.14
CA ASP A 61 -5.78 -21.69 25.64
C ASP A 61 -4.54 -22.29 24.95
N TRP A 62 -3.47 -21.51 24.88
CA TRP A 62 -2.15 -21.96 24.42
C TRP A 62 -1.23 -22.25 25.61
N VAL A 63 -0.58 -23.40 25.57
CA VAL A 63 0.47 -23.82 26.50
C VAL A 63 1.81 -23.78 25.78
N TRP A 64 2.76 -23.09 26.40
CA TRP A 64 4.13 -22.95 25.91
C TRP A 64 5.04 -23.94 26.64
N MET A 65 5.96 -24.54 25.88
CA MET A 65 7.05 -25.37 26.39
C MET A 65 8.36 -24.71 26.00
N ASP A 66 9.07 -24.16 26.98
CA ASP A 66 10.46 -23.75 26.83
C ASP A 66 11.36 -24.92 27.25
N GLY A 67 12.08 -25.46 26.27
CA GLY A 67 13.06 -26.52 26.45
C GLY A 67 14.49 -25.99 26.55
N SER A 68 14.68 -24.75 26.99
CA SER A 68 16.01 -24.26 27.35
C SER A 68 16.60 -25.15 28.46
N PRO A 69 17.89 -25.54 28.39
CA PRO A 69 18.52 -26.36 29.43
C PRO A 69 18.42 -25.67 30.79
N VAL A 70 17.73 -26.29 31.74
CA VAL A 70 17.73 -25.86 33.13
C VAL A 70 18.92 -26.50 33.82
N GLN A 71 20.04 -25.79 33.94
CA GLN A 71 21.14 -26.24 34.79
C GLN A 71 20.79 -26.01 36.27
N GLN A 72 20.98 -27.05 37.07
CA GLN A 72 20.97 -26.98 38.53
C GLN A 72 22.36 -27.36 39.01
N THR A 73 23.19 -26.38 39.38
CA THR A 73 24.49 -26.67 40.00
C THR A 73 24.31 -26.94 41.49
N ASP A 74 24.64 -28.16 41.90
CA ASP A 74 24.80 -28.54 43.30
C ASP A 74 26.18 -28.04 43.77
N GLY A 75 26.21 -26.82 44.30
CA GLY A 75 27.39 -26.18 44.91
C GLY A 75 27.20 -26.02 46.41
N ASP A 76 28.06 -26.68 47.19
CA ASP A 76 28.08 -26.72 48.65
C ASP A 76 27.81 -25.35 49.32
N TYR A 77 26.61 -25.23 49.87
CA TYR A 77 26.03 -24.02 50.45
C TYR A 77 26.48 -23.88 51.91
N GLN A 78 27.56 -23.15 52.17
CA GLN A 78 27.87 -22.61 53.50
C GLN A 78 28.05 -21.10 53.47
N SER A 79 26.97 -20.36 53.25
CA SER A 79 26.68 -19.11 53.98
C SER A 79 25.27 -18.63 53.61
N GLY A 80 24.46 -18.32 54.62
CA GLY A 80 23.09 -17.85 54.43
C GLY A 80 23.03 -16.47 53.79
N ASP A 81 21.91 -16.23 53.11
CA ASP A 81 21.43 -14.97 52.52
C ASP A 81 22.04 -14.53 51.17
N VAL A 82 21.68 -15.21 50.06
CA VAL A 82 21.30 -14.57 48.76
C VAL A 82 20.51 -15.55 47.86
N ASP A 83 19.53 -15.07 47.10
CA ASP A 83 18.76 -15.83 46.09
C ASP A 83 19.64 -16.49 45.00
N PRO A 84 19.30 -17.70 44.50
CA PRO A 84 20.15 -18.46 43.59
C PRO A 84 20.17 -17.85 42.18
N VAL A 85 21.38 -17.57 41.68
CA VAL A 85 21.67 -17.28 40.26
C VAL A 85 22.30 -18.54 39.65
N LEU A 86 21.70 -19.05 38.58
CA LEU A 86 22.06 -20.30 37.90
C LEU A 86 23.12 -20.04 36.81
N ILE A 87 24.30 -20.66 36.89
CA ILE A 87 25.28 -20.79 35.80
C ILE A 87 26.06 -22.11 35.98
N ASP A 88 26.18 -22.92 34.93
CA ASP A 88 27.16 -24.01 34.80
C ASP A 88 27.65 -24.16 33.34
N GLY A 89 28.80 -24.82 33.13
CA GLY A 89 29.60 -24.77 31.93
C GLY A 89 30.21 -26.12 31.51
N ASP A 90 29.40 -27.17 31.34
CA ASP A 90 29.78 -28.38 30.59
C ASP A 90 28.61 -28.90 29.70
N PRO A 91 28.72 -28.84 28.36
CA PRO A 91 27.65 -29.20 27.43
C PRO A 91 27.55 -30.70 27.07
N THR A 92 28.27 -31.60 27.75
CA THR A 92 28.38 -33.01 27.30
C THR A 92 27.68 -34.07 28.17
N ASN A 93 27.05 -33.70 29.30
CA ASN A 93 26.55 -34.71 30.24
C ASN A 93 25.23 -34.41 30.99
N ASP A 94 24.35 -33.54 30.49
CA ASP A 94 23.05 -33.31 31.14
C ASP A 94 21.89 -33.97 30.37
N PRO A 95 21.00 -34.75 31.03
CA PRO A 95 19.75 -35.18 30.41
C PRO A 95 18.80 -33.98 30.31
N ASP A 96 18.53 -33.54 29.08
CA ASP A 96 17.64 -32.42 28.80
C ASP A 96 16.25 -32.62 29.42
N TYR A 97 15.93 -31.81 30.43
CA TYR A 97 14.60 -31.76 31.05
C TYR A 97 13.83 -30.55 30.51
N ALA A 98 12.60 -30.77 30.06
CA ALA A 98 11.65 -29.69 29.76
C ALA A 98 10.81 -29.37 31.01
N LEU A 99 10.71 -28.08 31.38
CA LEU A 99 9.80 -27.63 32.43
C LEU A 99 8.44 -27.27 31.81
N LEU A 100 7.42 -28.04 32.13
CA LEU A 100 6.03 -27.70 31.79
C LEU A 100 5.57 -26.59 32.76
N SER A 101 5.79 -25.32 32.41
CA SER A 101 5.24 -24.19 33.17
C SER A 101 3.76 -24.03 32.85
N GLY A 102 2.92 -24.75 33.58
CA GLY A 102 1.51 -24.41 33.71
C GLY A 102 1.39 -23.14 34.55
N SER A 103 0.95 -22.05 33.91
CA SER A 103 0.29 -20.90 34.51
C SER A 103 0.79 -20.46 35.90
N ILE A 104 1.64 -19.43 35.96
CA ILE A 104 1.50 -18.45 37.05
C ILE A 104 0.19 -17.69 36.75
N LEU A 105 -0.94 -18.26 37.13
CA LEU A 105 -2.15 -17.52 37.48
C LEU A 105 -2.91 -18.36 38.52
N ARG A 106 -2.93 -17.86 39.76
CA ARG A 106 -3.99 -18.20 40.72
C ARG A 106 -5.36 -17.92 40.06
N PRO A 107 -6.44 -18.57 40.50
CA PRO A 107 -7.79 -18.17 40.10
C PRO A 107 -7.98 -16.70 40.48
N LEU A 108 -7.90 -15.81 39.49
CA LEU A 108 -8.47 -14.47 39.59
C LEU A 108 -9.93 -14.65 39.22
N ASP A 109 -10.79 -14.28 40.16
CA ASP A 109 -12.23 -14.37 40.07
C ASP A 109 -12.77 -13.80 38.74
N GLU A 110 -13.87 -14.41 38.31
CA GLU A 110 -14.76 -14.06 37.19
C GLU A 110 -14.69 -12.57 36.78
N GLY A 111 -14.01 -12.26 35.66
CA GLY A 111 -14.13 -10.91 35.07
C GLY A 111 -13.05 -10.42 34.12
N ILE A 112 -11.93 -11.12 33.91
CA ILE A 112 -10.89 -10.66 32.98
C ILE A 112 -10.98 -11.43 31.66
N GLN A 113 -11.28 -10.70 30.59
CA GLN A 113 -11.49 -11.23 29.25
C GLN A 113 -10.21 -11.87 28.68
N THR A 114 -10.42 -12.96 27.96
CA THR A 114 -9.47 -13.84 27.25
C THR A 114 -8.66 -13.16 26.13
N GLU A 115 -8.54 -11.84 26.12
CA GLU A 115 -7.88 -11.07 25.05
C GLU A 115 -6.34 -11.08 25.12
N PHE A 116 -5.73 -11.70 26.13
CA PHE A 116 -4.29 -11.57 26.40
C PHE A 116 -3.36 -12.64 25.80
N LEU A 117 -3.88 -13.68 25.13
CA LEU A 117 -3.05 -14.83 24.72
C LEU A 117 -2.91 -15.07 23.20
N THR A 118 -3.28 -14.11 22.36
CA THR A 118 -3.05 -14.14 20.89
C THR A 118 -1.83 -13.31 20.44
N GLN A 119 -0.91 -12.98 21.34
CA GLN A 119 0.31 -12.24 20.98
C GLN A 119 1.47 -13.20 20.73
N PHE A 120 1.84 -13.41 19.46
CA PHE A 120 3.17 -13.91 19.14
C PHE A 120 3.66 -13.32 17.82
N ILE A 121 4.85 -12.70 17.84
CA ILE A 121 5.56 -12.28 16.63
C ILE A 121 7.00 -12.68 16.76
N TRP A 122 7.43 -13.31 15.68
CA TRP A 122 8.74 -13.87 15.47
C TRP A 122 9.71 -12.79 14.96
N GLU A 123 10.83 -12.59 15.65
CA GLU A 123 12.02 -11.93 15.08
C GLU A 123 12.72 -12.95 14.16
N GLN A 124 12.14 -13.19 12.98
CA GLN A 124 12.66 -14.14 12.02
C GLN A 124 13.62 -13.41 11.08
N THR A 125 14.91 -13.75 11.14
CA THR A 125 15.94 -13.25 10.20
C THR A 125 15.83 -13.93 8.82
N SER A 126 14.68 -14.50 8.49
CA SER A 126 14.41 -15.10 7.19
C SER A 126 14.00 -13.99 6.23
N THR A 127 14.32 -14.17 4.96
CA THR A 127 13.82 -13.31 3.88
C THR A 127 12.32 -13.52 3.64
N THR A 128 11.70 -14.50 4.30
CA THR A 128 10.28 -14.81 4.15
C THR A 128 9.69 -15.26 5.48
N VAL A 129 8.66 -14.56 5.91
CA VAL A 129 7.82 -14.88 7.08
C VAL A 129 6.48 -15.36 6.54
N ASN A 130 6.01 -16.49 7.06
CA ASN A 130 4.66 -16.99 6.78
C ASN A 130 3.90 -17.04 8.10
N GLY A 131 2.76 -16.38 8.13
CA GLY A 131 1.82 -16.42 9.23
C GLY A 131 0.98 -17.69 9.22
N THR A 132 -0.07 -17.67 10.02
CA THR A 132 -0.89 -18.79 10.40
C THR A 132 -2.33 -18.58 9.95
N PRO A 133 -3.25 -19.53 10.20
CA PRO A 133 -4.68 -19.31 10.02
C PRO A 133 -5.35 -18.56 11.19
N PHE A 134 -4.57 -17.98 12.08
CA PHE A 134 -5.05 -17.23 13.24
C PHE A 134 -4.51 -15.81 13.16
N ARG A 135 -5.12 -14.92 13.95
CA ARG A 135 -4.62 -13.57 14.15
C ARG A 135 -3.13 -13.57 14.52
N ASP A 136 -2.34 -13.11 13.57
CA ASP A 136 -0.93 -12.84 13.69
C ASP A 136 -0.72 -11.36 13.97
N LYS A 137 0.44 -11.06 14.56
CA LYS A 137 0.94 -9.70 14.61
C LYS A 137 2.30 -9.72 13.92
N VAL A 138 2.72 -8.65 13.26
CA VAL A 138 4.11 -8.38 12.86
C VAL A 138 4.57 -7.01 13.35
N TRP A 139 5.67 -6.94 14.11
CA TRP A 139 6.32 -5.71 14.58
C TRP A 139 7.71 -5.62 13.97
N ALA A 140 8.11 -4.43 13.52
CA ALA A 140 9.47 -4.11 13.04
C ALA A 140 9.91 -5.02 11.88
N VAL A 141 9.44 -4.67 10.67
CA VAL A 141 9.75 -5.42 9.45
C VAL A 141 11.14 -5.05 8.93
N GLU A 142 11.97 -6.05 8.61
CA GLU A 142 13.30 -5.81 8.07
C GLU A 142 13.30 -5.60 6.55
N ALA A 143 14.32 -4.89 6.07
CA ALA A 143 14.55 -4.65 4.66
C ALA A 143 14.60 -5.94 3.84
N GLY A 144 13.79 -6.02 2.78
CA GLY A 144 13.80 -7.14 1.84
C GLY A 144 12.99 -8.35 2.30
N GLN A 145 12.29 -8.26 3.43
CA GLN A 145 11.40 -9.33 3.87
C GLN A 145 10.15 -9.41 3.00
N LYS A 146 9.74 -10.65 2.76
CA LYS A 146 8.41 -10.99 2.26
C LYS A 146 7.59 -11.59 3.40
N ILE A 147 6.49 -10.96 3.76
CA ILE A 147 5.59 -11.44 4.81
C ILE A 147 4.29 -11.88 4.13
N ASN A 148 3.89 -13.13 4.35
CA ASN A 148 2.56 -13.62 3.96
C ASN A 148 1.82 -13.94 5.26
N LEU A 149 0.78 -13.21 5.63
CA LEU A 149 0.14 -13.39 6.95
C LEU A 149 -0.82 -14.58 6.93
N GLY A 150 -1.58 -14.75 5.86
CA GLY A 150 -2.29 -16.01 5.62
C GLY A 150 -3.77 -15.84 5.87
N ALA A 151 -4.30 -16.36 6.97
CA ALA A 151 -5.71 -16.16 7.29
C ALA A 151 -5.89 -15.72 8.74
N GLY A 152 -6.94 -14.96 9.04
CA GLY A 152 -7.17 -14.38 10.36
C GLY A 152 -7.13 -12.86 10.29
N ASP A 153 -7.51 -12.19 11.37
CA ASP A 153 -7.48 -10.73 11.44
C ASP A 153 -6.10 -10.27 11.92
N ASP A 154 -5.18 -10.02 11.00
CA ASP A 154 -3.77 -9.83 11.24
C ASP A 154 -3.38 -8.36 11.42
N TRP A 155 -2.25 -8.13 12.09
CA TRP A 155 -1.76 -6.77 12.36
C TRP A 155 -0.30 -6.62 11.97
N VAL A 156 0.05 -5.65 11.13
CA VAL A 156 1.44 -5.29 10.83
C VAL A 156 1.71 -3.86 11.24
N TYR A 157 2.77 -3.65 12.01
CA TYR A 157 3.23 -2.32 12.41
C TYR A 157 4.74 -2.17 12.21
N ASP A 158 5.12 -1.14 11.45
CA ASP A 158 6.50 -0.71 11.30
C ASP A 158 6.62 0.82 11.35
N ASP A 159 7.51 1.30 12.22
CA ASP A 159 7.82 2.71 12.45
C ASP A 159 9.30 2.99 12.15
N SER A 160 9.97 2.08 11.45
CA SER A 160 11.37 2.22 11.14
C SER A 160 11.60 3.24 10.01
N ASP A 161 12.49 4.21 10.24
CA ASP A 161 12.88 5.24 9.26
C ASP A 161 13.82 4.71 8.15
N SER A 162 13.76 3.42 7.83
CA SER A 162 14.72 2.80 6.91
C SER A 162 14.41 3.15 5.45
N GLU A 163 15.04 4.22 4.94
CA GLU A 163 14.80 4.76 3.58
C GLU A 163 15.10 3.80 2.41
N THR A 164 15.77 2.68 2.67
CA THR A 164 16.26 1.77 1.61
C THR A 164 15.59 0.40 1.60
N ALA A 165 14.73 0.12 2.57
CA ALA A 165 14.05 -1.16 2.66
C ALA A 165 12.92 -1.27 1.61
N LYS A 166 12.81 -2.45 0.99
CA LYS A 166 11.63 -2.86 0.23
C LYS A 166 10.94 -3.96 1.01
N ILE A 167 9.69 -3.74 1.37
CA ILE A 167 8.89 -4.70 2.13
C ILE A 167 7.79 -5.20 1.21
N PHE A 168 7.55 -6.50 1.22
CA PHE A 168 6.43 -7.12 0.51
C PHE A 168 5.51 -7.76 1.52
N LEU A 169 4.30 -7.22 1.67
CA LEU A 169 3.25 -7.78 2.50
C LEU A 169 2.18 -8.42 1.60
N ASN A 170 1.71 -9.59 2.01
CA ASN A 170 0.54 -10.24 1.45
C ASN A 170 -0.38 -10.55 2.64
N MET A 171 -1.52 -9.87 2.69
CA MET A 171 -2.42 -9.84 3.85
C MET A 171 -3.18 -11.17 3.97
N GLY A 172 -3.81 -11.61 2.89
CA GLY A 172 -4.36 -12.95 2.81
C GLY A 172 -5.88 -12.93 2.96
N THR A 173 -6.46 -13.49 4.02
CA THR A 173 -7.92 -13.41 4.25
C THR A 173 -8.21 -13.03 5.70
N GLY A 174 -9.17 -12.15 5.94
CA GLY A 174 -9.51 -11.65 7.28
C GLY A 174 -9.60 -10.13 7.26
N ASN A 175 -9.93 -9.51 8.39
CA ASN A 175 -9.92 -8.05 8.47
C ASN A 175 -8.59 -7.61 9.08
N ASP A 176 -7.65 -7.32 8.20
CA ASP A 176 -6.28 -7.05 8.52
C ASP A 176 -6.02 -5.55 8.68
N VAL A 177 -4.95 -5.23 9.40
CA VAL A 177 -4.54 -3.85 9.63
C VAL A 177 -3.04 -3.70 9.46
N VAL A 178 -2.64 -2.81 8.57
CA VAL A 178 -1.25 -2.48 8.29
C VAL A 178 -1.01 -1.02 8.62
N THR A 179 0.07 -0.73 9.34
CA THR A 179 0.56 0.62 9.55
C THR A 179 2.07 0.66 9.35
N ILE A 180 2.52 1.33 8.29
CA ILE A 180 3.94 1.53 7.99
C ILE A 180 4.20 3.02 7.82
N ASN A 181 4.78 3.63 8.85
CA ASN A 181 5.02 5.07 8.89
C ASN A 181 6.34 5.51 8.22
N GLY A 182 7.28 4.57 8.05
CA GLY A 182 8.59 4.85 7.47
C GLY A 182 8.52 5.26 6.00
N VAL A 183 9.57 5.94 5.52
CA VAL A 183 9.75 6.31 4.09
C VAL A 183 10.11 5.12 3.18
N THR A 184 10.06 3.93 3.74
CA THR A 184 10.27 2.63 3.13
C THR A 184 9.37 2.42 1.91
N HIS A 185 9.88 1.77 0.85
CA HIS A 185 9.04 1.44 -0.30
C HIS A 185 8.34 0.10 -0.03
N THR A 186 7.11 0.14 0.47
CA THR A 186 6.33 -1.06 0.78
C THR A 186 5.41 -1.41 -0.39
N THR A 187 5.36 -2.68 -0.76
CA THR A 187 4.25 -3.22 -1.56
C THR A 187 3.36 -4.06 -0.67
N VAL A 188 2.11 -3.64 -0.50
CA VAL A 188 1.08 -4.41 0.20
C VAL A 188 0.14 -4.98 -0.85
N SER A 189 -0.05 -6.30 -0.83
CA SER A 189 -1.13 -6.95 -1.57
C SER A 189 -2.23 -7.22 -0.58
N ASP A 190 -3.35 -6.56 -0.84
CA ASP A 190 -4.58 -6.65 -0.08
C ASP A 190 -5.21 -8.04 -0.12
N GLY A 191 -6.00 -8.38 0.90
CA GLY A 191 -6.56 -9.70 1.13
C GLY A 191 -8.00 -9.88 0.65
N GLU A 192 -8.66 -10.95 1.10
CA GLU A 192 -10.12 -10.93 1.24
C GLU A 192 -10.46 -10.39 2.62
N GLY A 193 -11.46 -9.53 2.76
CA GLY A 193 -11.90 -9.02 4.07
C GLY A 193 -11.66 -7.51 4.19
N SER A 194 -12.39 -6.86 5.11
CA SER A 194 -12.37 -5.40 5.22
C SER A 194 -11.09 -4.91 5.92
N ASP A 195 -10.10 -4.59 5.10
CA ASP A 195 -8.73 -4.28 5.47
C ASP A 195 -8.51 -2.77 5.72
N GLN A 196 -7.56 -2.47 6.60
CA GLN A 196 -7.11 -1.10 6.88
C GLN A 196 -5.62 -0.99 6.64
N ILE A 197 -5.24 -0.42 5.49
CA ILE A 197 -3.84 -0.37 5.06
C ILE A 197 -3.37 1.08 5.01
N ALA A 198 -2.47 1.42 5.92
CA ALA A 198 -1.79 2.71 5.95
C ALA A 198 -0.29 2.53 5.67
N ILE A 199 0.19 3.09 4.56
CA ILE A 199 1.61 3.19 4.24
C ILE A 199 1.98 4.63 3.90
N TYR A 200 3.18 5.08 4.28
CA TYR A 200 3.62 6.42 3.87
C TYR A 200 4.02 6.46 2.39
N ASN A 201 4.80 5.48 1.93
CA ASN A 201 5.32 5.40 0.57
C ASN A 201 5.28 3.95 0.05
N GLY A 202 5.14 3.78 -1.26
CA GLY A 202 5.04 2.48 -1.92
C GLY A 202 3.72 2.27 -2.66
N VAL A 203 3.25 1.03 -2.72
CA VAL A 203 2.09 0.62 -3.50
C VAL A 203 1.20 -0.30 -2.66
N ILE A 204 -0.07 0.04 -2.54
CA ILE A 204 -1.14 -0.86 -2.12
C ILE A 204 -1.77 -1.43 -3.40
N LYS A 205 -1.82 -2.75 -3.53
CA LYS A 205 -2.56 -3.44 -4.58
C LYS A 205 -3.88 -3.88 -3.98
N ALA A 206 -4.94 -3.14 -4.31
CA ALA A 206 -6.28 -3.36 -3.79
C ALA A 206 -6.83 -4.72 -4.26
N ALA A 207 -7.63 -5.34 -3.41
CA ALA A 207 -8.30 -6.58 -3.73
C ALA A 207 -9.52 -6.34 -4.64
N LEU A 208 -9.98 -7.42 -5.26
CA LEU A 208 -11.18 -7.44 -6.11
C LEU A 208 -12.19 -8.44 -5.51
N ASP A 209 -12.51 -8.26 -4.24
CA ASP A 209 -13.31 -9.20 -3.44
C ASP A 209 -14.72 -8.69 -3.12
N GLY A 210 -15.00 -7.42 -3.44
CA GLY A 210 -16.32 -6.81 -3.32
C GLY A 210 -16.66 -6.33 -1.92
N ASP A 211 -15.68 -6.23 -1.01
CA ASP A 211 -15.91 -5.67 0.31
C ASP A 211 -15.54 -4.19 0.42
N ASN A 212 -15.16 -3.71 1.60
CA ASN A 212 -14.98 -2.28 1.82
C ASN A 212 -13.70 -2.06 2.61
N ASP A 213 -12.68 -1.55 1.93
CA ASP A 213 -11.38 -1.31 2.52
C ASP A 213 -11.13 0.16 2.86
N SER A 214 -10.07 0.39 3.63
CA SER A 214 -9.55 1.72 3.93
C SER A 214 -8.06 1.79 3.59
N TYR A 215 -7.72 2.51 2.53
CA TYR A 215 -6.35 2.70 2.07
C TYR A 215 -5.85 4.13 2.31
N TYR A 216 -4.72 4.24 3.00
CA TYR A 216 -3.99 5.48 3.18
C TYR A 216 -2.57 5.34 2.62
N ALA A 217 -2.24 6.13 1.60
CA ALA A 217 -0.97 6.12 0.88
C ALA A 217 -0.46 7.54 0.64
N ALA A 218 0.01 8.22 1.70
CA ALA A 218 0.32 9.65 1.73
C ALA A 218 1.22 10.17 0.59
N ALA A 219 2.27 9.43 0.25
CA ALA A 219 3.15 9.67 -0.89
C ALA A 219 3.19 8.46 -1.84
N GLY A 220 2.30 7.48 -1.61
CA GLY A 220 2.27 6.21 -2.29
C GLY A 220 1.20 6.13 -3.38
N THR A 221 0.94 4.90 -3.79
CA THR A 221 -0.01 4.55 -4.84
C THR A 221 -1.02 3.54 -4.32
N VAL A 222 -2.29 3.71 -4.66
CA VAL A 222 -3.31 2.65 -4.58
C VAL A 222 -3.58 2.19 -6.02
N SER A 223 -3.45 0.88 -6.25
CA SER A 223 -3.51 0.28 -7.58
C SER A 223 -4.65 -0.71 -7.69
N TYR A 224 -5.53 -0.46 -8.65
CA TYR A 224 -6.61 -1.34 -9.09
C TYR A 224 -6.33 -1.92 -10.50
N ASP A 225 -5.07 -2.01 -10.90
CA ASP A 225 -4.59 -2.40 -12.24
C ASP A 225 -5.08 -3.78 -12.73
N THR A 226 -5.68 -4.58 -11.86
CA THR A 226 -6.27 -5.88 -12.19
C THR A 226 -7.80 -5.88 -12.32
N ALA A 227 -8.47 -4.78 -11.93
CA ALA A 227 -9.91 -4.60 -12.07
C ALA A 227 -10.30 -4.62 -13.55
N LYS A 228 -11.48 -5.15 -13.85
CA LYS A 228 -12.06 -5.23 -15.21
C LYS A 228 -13.35 -4.47 -15.32
N ILE A 229 -14.04 -4.25 -14.20
CA ILE A 229 -15.17 -3.35 -14.12
C ILE A 229 -14.67 -1.95 -13.77
N GLY A 230 -15.18 -0.96 -14.49
CA GLY A 230 -14.84 0.44 -14.28
C GLY A 230 -15.13 0.91 -12.86
N ILE A 231 -14.19 1.66 -12.31
CA ILE A 231 -14.16 2.19 -10.96
C ILE A 231 -14.66 3.61 -10.99
N THR A 232 -15.71 3.88 -10.23
CA THR A 232 -16.31 5.20 -10.14
C THR A 232 -16.01 5.83 -8.80
N ARG A 233 -15.49 7.06 -8.82
CA ARG A 233 -15.35 7.86 -7.62
C ARG A 233 -16.71 8.33 -7.11
N LEU A 234 -16.99 8.03 -5.85
CA LEU A 234 -18.14 8.50 -5.09
C LEU A 234 -17.75 9.74 -4.23
N PRO A 235 -18.72 10.59 -3.86
CA PRO A 235 -18.48 11.63 -2.85
C PRO A 235 -17.96 11.01 -1.55
N GLY A 236 -16.83 11.52 -1.05
CA GLY A 236 -16.25 11.11 0.23
C GLY A 236 -17.13 11.48 1.43
N THR A 237 -16.85 10.87 2.58
CA THR A 237 -17.52 11.09 3.87
C THR A 237 -16.87 12.21 4.71
N GLY A 238 -15.71 12.73 4.29
CA GLY A 238 -14.95 13.78 4.99
C GLY A 238 -13.96 14.52 4.09
N ASP A 239 -13.19 15.45 4.68
CA ASP A 239 -12.18 16.26 3.98
C ASP A 239 -10.97 15.38 3.58
N GLY A 240 -10.68 15.30 2.28
CA GLY A 240 -9.49 14.62 1.73
C GLY A 240 -9.68 13.13 1.38
N VAL A 241 -10.56 12.42 2.07
CA VAL A 241 -10.86 11.01 1.78
C VAL A 241 -11.82 10.90 0.59
N VAL A 242 -11.43 10.09 -0.39
CA VAL A 242 -12.25 9.77 -1.56
C VAL A 242 -12.83 8.38 -1.39
N ARG A 243 -14.07 8.16 -1.85
CA ARG A 243 -14.59 6.79 -1.99
C ARG A 243 -14.50 6.35 -3.43
N VAL A 244 -14.07 5.13 -3.68
CA VAL A 244 -14.11 4.50 -5.01
C VAL A 244 -15.00 3.26 -4.95
N PHE A 245 -15.66 2.98 -6.06
CA PHE A 245 -16.64 1.90 -6.11
C PHE A 245 -16.65 1.19 -7.46
N SER A 246 -16.76 -0.13 -7.42
CA SER A 246 -17.20 -0.96 -8.54
C SER A 246 -17.87 -2.24 -7.99
N GLU A 247 -18.53 -3.01 -8.86
CA GLU A 247 -19.07 -4.32 -8.43
C GLU A 247 -17.97 -5.34 -8.10
N GLU A 248 -16.74 -5.14 -8.58
CA GLU A 248 -15.60 -6.03 -8.31
C GLU A 248 -14.85 -5.69 -7.02
N ILE A 249 -14.81 -4.42 -6.64
CA ILE A 249 -14.03 -3.97 -5.47
C ILE A 249 -14.91 -3.65 -4.26
N GLY A 250 -16.23 -3.47 -4.46
CA GLY A 250 -17.08 -2.95 -3.40
C GLY A 250 -16.86 -1.45 -3.19
N THR A 251 -16.82 -0.95 -1.94
CA THR A 251 -16.68 0.49 -1.65
C THR A 251 -15.49 0.78 -0.74
N ASP A 252 -14.39 1.25 -1.34
CA ASP A 252 -13.18 1.58 -0.59
C ASP A 252 -13.10 3.05 -0.24
N GLU A 253 -12.55 3.35 0.93
CA GLU A 253 -12.08 4.68 1.32
C GLU A 253 -10.60 4.82 0.97
N VAL A 254 -10.27 5.81 0.15
CA VAL A 254 -8.94 6.01 -0.42
C VAL A 254 -8.46 7.44 -0.17
N ASP A 255 -7.32 7.54 0.51
CA ASP A 255 -6.52 8.77 0.61
C ASP A 255 -5.10 8.47 0.12
N ALA A 256 -4.85 8.80 -1.14
CA ALA A 256 -3.62 8.44 -1.83
C ALA A 256 -3.09 9.58 -2.70
N PHE A 257 -1.77 9.65 -2.86
CA PHE A 257 -1.15 10.59 -3.77
C PHE A 257 -1.41 10.24 -5.25
N HIS A 258 -1.31 8.95 -5.58
CA HIS A 258 -1.53 8.42 -6.92
C HIS A 258 -2.55 7.27 -6.86
N ILE A 259 -3.52 7.28 -7.76
CA ILE A 259 -4.41 6.14 -8.03
C ILE A 259 -4.16 5.58 -9.43
N ILE A 260 -4.17 4.26 -9.55
CA ILE A 260 -4.14 3.55 -10.83
C ILE A 260 -5.46 2.79 -10.96
N GLY A 261 -6.22 3.09 -12.02
CA GLY A 261 -7.42 2.38 -12.40
C GLY A 261 -7.15 1.03 -13.05
N GLY A 262 -8.20 0.43 -13.58
CA GLY A 262 -8.22 -0.95 -14.05
C GLY A 262 -8.20 -1.08 -15.56
N SER A 263 -8.95 -2.08 -16.03
CA SER A 263 -9.19 -2.37 -17.44
C SER A 263 -10.64 -2.08 -17.89
N GLY A 264 -11.44 -1.47 -17.01
CA GLY A 264 -12.78 -0.99 -17.32
C GLY A 264 -12.82 0.54 -17.41
N ASP A 265 -13.92 1.09 -17.90
CA ASP A 265 -14.10 2.54 -18.05
C ASP A 265 -14.20 3.24 -16.67
N ASP A 266 -13.11 3.86 -16.24
CA ASP A 266 -12.95 4.45 -14.91
C ASP A 266 -13.38 5.92 -14.87
N ILE A 267 -13.89 6.39 -13.72
CA ILE A 267 -14.24 7.80 -13.48
C ILE A 267 -13.52 8.26 -12.21
N LEU A 268 -12.37 8.90 -12.40
CA LEU A 268 -11.43 9.22 -11.32
C LEU A 268 -11.13 10.73 -11.30
N PHE A 269 -11.24 11.33 -10.11
CA PHE A 269 -10.97 12.76 -9.94
C PHE A 269 -10.51 13.09 -8.52
N SER A 270 -9.89 14.27 -8.36
CA SER A 270 -9.39 14.79 -7.07
C SER A 270 -8.21 14.02 -6.46
N PHE A 271 -7.39 13.37 -7.28
CA PHE A 271 -6.08 12.83 -6.87
C PHE A 271 -4.95 13.68 -7.45
N GLN A 272 -3.78 13.68 -6.82
CA GLN A 272 -2.64 14.42 -7.36
C GLN A 272 -2.15 13.82 -8.67
N ARG A 273 -2.14 12.49 -8.75
CA ARG A 273 -1.82 11.73 -9.96
C ARG A 273 -2.87 10.67 -10.22
N ILE A 274 -3.22 10.49 -11.48
CA ILE A 274 -4.17 9.47 -11.94
C ILE A 274 -3.56 8.73 -13.13
N THR A 275 -3.72 7.41 -13.17
CA THR A 275 -3.52 6.58 -14.37
C THR A 275 -4.83 5.83 -14.61
N GLY A 276 -5.45 6.02 -15.76
CA GLY A 276 -6.73 5.38 -16.11
C GLY A 276 -6.57 3.88 -16.25
N GLY A 277 -5.80 3.45 -17.25
CA GLY A 277 -5.42 2.05 -17.41
C GLY A 277 -5.79 1.55 -18.80
N ARG A 278 -6.64 0.52 -18.88
CA ARG A 278 -7.28 0.15 -20.15
C ARG A 278 -8.76 0.51 -20.02
N GLY A 279 -9.38 1.18 -20.97
CA GLY A 279 -10.76 1.63 -20.81
C GLY A 279 -10.97 3.00 -21.43
N ASN A 280 -12.21 3.45 -21.52
CA ASN A 280 -12.51 4.82 -21.89
C ASN A 280 -12.76 5.61 -20.60
N ASP A 281 -11.71 6.21 -20.07
CA ASP A 281 -11.69 6.76 -18.74
C ASP A 281 -12.06 8.25 -18.71
N ILE A 282 -12.58 8.72 -17.57
CA ILE A 282 -12.86 10.12 -17.33
C ILE A 282 -12.00 10.59 -16.15
N LEU A 283 -10.97 11.37 -16.45
CA LEU A 283 -9.91 11.71 -15.52
C LEU A 283 -9.83 13.22 -15.27
N SER A 284 -9.86 13.63 -14.01
CA SER A 284 -9.64 15.03 -13.61
C SER A 284 -8.65 15.13 -12.43
N PRO A 285 -7.33 15.17 -12.71
CA PRO A 285 -6.30 15.20 -11.68
C PRO A 285 -6.06 16.61 -11.13
N PHE A 286 -5.38 16.70 -9.99
CA PHE A 286 -4.83 17.98 -9.53
C PHE A 286 -3.54 18.37 -10.24
N ALA A 287 -2.69 17.43 -10.65
CA ALA A 287 -1.40 17.73 -11.28
C ALA A 287 -1.06 16.88 -12.50
N TYR A 288 -1.40 15.59 -12.51
CA TYR A 288 -1.00 14.69 -13.59
C TYR A 288 -2.05 13.62 -13.88
N ALA A 289 -2.37 13.40 -15.15
CA ALA A 289 -3.09 12.21 -15.60
C ALA A 289 -2.44 11.58 -16.84
N SER A 290 -2.54 10.26 -16.92
CA SER A 290 -2.28 9.43 -18.09
C SER A 290 -3.54 8.60 -18.33
N GLY A 291 -4.12 8.70 -19.52
CA GLY A 291 -5.32 7.98 -19.93
C GLY A 291 -5.05 6.49 -20.00
N GLY A 292 -4.21 6.10 -20.95
CA GLY A 292 -3.71 4.74 -21.09
C GLY A 292 -4.10 4.16 -22.43
N ASP A 293 -4.67 2.96 -22.44
CA ASP A 293 -5.27 2.38 -23.65
C ASP A 293 -6.77 2.70 -23.67
N GLY A 294 -7.30 3.29 -24.74
CA GLY A 294 -8.74 3.56 -24.93
C GLY A 294 -9.01 5.03 -25.23
N ASN A 295 -10.28 5.41 -25.37
CA ASN A 295 -10.64 6.78 -25.76
C ASN A 295 -11.02 7.58 -24.50
N ASP A 296 -10.06 8.32 -23.96
CA ASP A 296 -10.19 8.93 -22.65
C ASP A 296 -10.69 10.38 -22.70
N ILE A 297 -11.24 10.85 -21.58
CA ILE A 297 -11.59 12.25 -21.34
C ILE A 297 -10.73 12.77 -20.20
N LEU A 298 -9.77 13.65 -20.52
CA LEU A 298 -8.83 14.22 -19.56
C LEU A 298 -9.13 15.71 -19.35
N SER A 299 -9.46 16.10 -18.12
CA SER A 299 -9.80 17.49 -17.79
C SER A 299 -8.78 18.17 -16.89
N ALA A 300 -8.32 19.36 -17.31
CA ALA A 300 -7.50 20.25 -16.49
C ALA A 300 -8.41 21.28 -15.79
N GLU A 301 -8.79 20.99 -14.54
CA GLU A 301 -9.65 21.87 -13.72
C GLU A 301 -8.93 22.47 -12.50
N SER A 302 -7.67 22.09 -12.25
CA SER A 302 -6.91 22.50 -11.07
C SER A 302 -6.38 23.94 -11.16
N TYR A 303 -6.18 24.60 -10.02
CA TYR A 303 -5.60 25.95 -9.97
C TYR A 303 -4.11 26.00 -10.37
N GLN A 304 -3.43 24.86 -10.38
CA GLN A 304 -2.05 24.72 -10.84
C GLN A 304 -1.99 24.21 -12.28
N ARG A 305 -0.82 24.31 -12.91
CA ARG A 305 -0.62 23.72 -14.25
C ARG A 305 -0.69 22.20 -14.17
N VAL A 306 -1.56 21.59 -14.98
CA VAL A 306 -1.76 20.15 -15.06
C VAL A 306 -1.01 19.55 -16.25
N THR A 307 -0.46 18.36 -16.12
CA THR A 307 0.07 17.55 -17.23
C THR A 307 -0.91 16.45 -17.58
N LEU A 308 -1.32 16.36 -18.84
CA LEU A 308 -2.26 15.35 -19.35
C LEU A 308 -1.61 14.57 -20.48
N LEU A 309 -1.66 13.24 -20.42
CA LEU A 309 -1.22 12.34 -21.48
C LEU A 309 -2.41 11.47 -21.88
N GLY A 310 -2.81 11.50 -23.15
CA GLY A 310 -3.87 10.62 -23.66
C GLY A 310 -3.36 9.18 -23.81
N ASP A 311 -2.14 9.06 -24.34
CA ASP A 311 -1.43 7.81 -24.60
C ASP A 311 -1.93 7.11 -25.88
N ALA A 312 -2.81 6.12 -25.80
CA ALA A 312 -3.27 5.39 -26.99
C ALA A 312 -4.80 5.38 -27.09
N GLY A 313 -5.33 5.93 -28.18
CA GLY A 313 -6.76 6.02 -28.48
C GLY A 313 -7.13 7.40 -28.96
N ASP A 314 -8.41 7.62 -29.24
CA ASP A 314 -8.90 8.93 -29.70
C ASP A 314 -9.34 9.75 -28.46
N ASP A 315 -8.40 10.50 -27.88
CA ASP A 315 -8.60 11.14 -26.58
C ASP A 315 -9.22 12.53 -26.68
N THR A 316 -9.91 12.95 -25.63
CA THR A 316 -10.49 14.29 -25.49
C THR A 316 -9.91 15.02 -24.28
N PHE A 317 -9.25 16.13 -24.52
CA PHE A 317 -8.69 17.01 -23.52
C PHE A 317 -9.60 18.22 -23.31
N ILE A 318 -9.93 18.54 -22.06
CA ILE A 318 -10.77 19.70 -21.71
C ILE A 318 -9.95 20.68 -20.86
N PHE A 319 -9.76 21.89 -21.34
CA PHE A 319 -8.94 22.91 -20.68
C PHE A 319 -9.78 24.01 -20.01
N ARG A 320 -9.87 23.96 -18.69
CA ARG A 320 -10.41 25.03 -17.82
C ARG A 320 -9.32 25.74 -17.01
N SER A 321 -8.12 25.19 -16.99
CA SER A 321 -6.95 25.79 -16.35
C SER A 321 -5.68 25.59 -17.19
N ALA A 322 -4.55 26.13 -16.72
CA ALA A 322 -3.29 26.00 -17.43
C ALA A 322 -2.88 24.51 -17.53
N ALA A 323 -2.43 24.08 -18.71
CA ALA A 323 -2.11 22.69 -18.95
C ALA A 323 -0.89 22.48 -19.86
N GLU A 324 -0.32 21.29 -19.79
CA GLU A 324 0.56 20.71 -20.80
C GLU A 324 -0.04 19.37 -21.21
N ALA A 325 -0.34 19.20 -22.50
CA ALA A 325 -1.01 18.03 -23.03
C ALA A 325 -0.16 17.35 -24.09
N THR A 326 -0.20 16.02 -24.08
CA THR A 326 0.33 15.17 -25.14
C THR A 326 -0.79 14.21 -25.55
N GLY A 327 -1.22 14.29 -26.80
CA GLY A 327 -2.29 13.43 -27.34
C GLY A 327 -1.84 11.97 -27.34
N GLY A 328 -0.72 11.70 -28.00
CA GLY A 328 -0.21 10.36 -28.18
C GLY A 328 -0.62 9.77 -29.53
N ALA A 329 -1.15 8.55 -29.51
CA ALA A 329 -1.53 7.82 -30.70
C ALA A 329 -3.05 7.81 -30.87
N GLY A 330 -3.56 8.50 -31.90
CA GLY A 330 -4.98 8.47 -32.24
C GLY A 330 -5.37 9.73 -33.00
N ALA A 331 -6.66 10.04 -32.98
CA ALA A 331 -7.22 11.29 -33.44
C ALA A 331 -7.70 12.10 -32.24
N ASP A 332 -6.80 12.90 -31.68
CA ASP A 332 -7.03 13.57 -30.40
C ASP A 332 -7.79 14.89 -30.55
N ARG A 333 -8.56 15.24 -29.52
CA ARG A 333 -9.38 16.44 -29.48
C ARG A 333 -9.00 17.32 -28.30
N PHE A 334 -8.68 18.59 -28.58
CA PHE A 334 -8.20 19.57 -27.61
C PHE A 334 -9.22 20.70 -27.45
N ASP A 335 -10.10 20.58 -26.45
CA ASP A 335 -11.22 21.49 -26.21
C ASP A 335 -10.85 22.62 -25.25
N PHE A 336 -10.91 23.85 -25.77
CA PHE A 336 -10.75 25.06 -24.97
C PHE A 336 -12.11 25.58 -24.54
N THR A 337 -12.39 25.54 -23.23
CA THR A 337 -13.60 26.12 -22.66
C THR A 337 -13.38 27.51 -22.07
N ASP A 338 -12.12 27.86 -21.78
CA ASP A 338 -11.69 29.15 -21.26
C ASP A 338 -10.40 29.62 -21.93
N VAL A 339 -10.09 30.93 -21.84
CA VAL A 339 -8.81 31.48 -22.32
C VAL A 339 -7.72 31.20 -21.29
N VAL A 340 -7.08 30.03 -21.41
CA VAL A 340 -6.05 29.52 -20.48
C VAL A 340 -4.75 29.17 -21.19
N SER A 341 -3.63 29.17 -20.44
CA SER A 341 -2.29 28.88 -20.98
C SER A 341 -2.05 27.37 -21.14
N VAL A 342 -2.19 26.87 -22.36
CA VAL A 342 -2.01 25.46 -22.71
C VAL A 342 -0.79 25.27 -23.61
N ARG A 343 -0.06 24.19 -23.37
CA ARG A 343 0.96 23.68 -24.29
C ARG A 343 0.55 22.32 -24.84
N ILE A 344 0.55 22.17 -26.17
CA ILE A 344 0.33 20.87 -26.82
C ILE A 344 1.66 20.40 -27.41
N ASN A 345 2.10 19.21 -27.01
CA ASN A 345 3.43 18.69 -27.33
C ASN A 345 3.50 17.89 -28.63
N ASP A 346 2.37 17.41 -29.10
CA ASP A 346 2.18 16.66 -30.34
C ASP A 346 0.79 16.97 -30.89
N LEU A 347 0.74 17.60 -32.06
CA LEU A 347 -0.49 17.74 -32.82
C LEU A 347 -0.28 17.01 -34.13
N GLY A 348 -0.83 15.80 -34.20
CA GLY A 348 -0.91 14.97 -35.38
C GLY A 348 -1.86 15.54 -36.43
N ALA A 349 -1.83 14.95 -37.62
CA ALA A 349 -2.69 15.38 -38.73
C ALA A 349 -4.19 15.09 -38.49
N SER A 350 -4.49 14.12 -37.62
CA SER A 350 -5.85 13.72 -37.27
C SER A 350 -6.43 14.54 -36.12
N ASP A 351 -5.57 15.20 -35.34
CA ASP A 351 -5.97 15.88 -34.11
C ASP A 351 -6.67 17.20 -34.40
N ARG A 352 -7.51 17.65 -33.47
CA ARG A 352 -8.31 18.87 -33.63
C ARG A 352 -8.29 19.74 -32.38
N ILE A 353 -8.07 21.03 -32.57
CA ILE A 353 -8.21 22.05 -31.55
C ILE A 353 -9.60 22.68 -31.65
N VAL A 354 -10.42 22.58 -30.62
CA VAL A 354 -11.77 23.13 -30.61
C VAL A 354 -11.79 24.44 -29.83
N LEU A 355 -12.16 25.52 -30.52
CA LEU A 355 -12.15 26.89 -29.96
C LEU A 355 -13.55 27.51 -29.90
N GLY A 356 -14.60 26.76 -30.27
CA GLY A 356 -15.95 27.29 -30.40
C GLY A 356 -16.50 27.94 -29.13
N SER A 357 -16.12 27.45 -27.95
CA SER A 357 -16.54 28.04 -26.68
C SER A 357 -15.87 29.38 -26.36
N LEU A 358 -14.76 29.73 -27.04
CA LEU A 358 -14.04 30.98 -26.80
C LEU A 358 -14.57 32.15 -27.63
N ILE A 359 -15.38 31.89 -28.67
CA ILE A 359 -15.87 32.90 -29.62
C ILE A 359 -17.40 32.85 -29.62
N GLU A 360 -18.03 33.87 -29.02
CA GLU A 360 -19.49 33.91 -28.81
C GLU A 360 -20.32 34.06 -30.10
N VAL A 361 -19.67 34.30 -31.24
CA VAL A 361 -20.31 34.52 -32.54
C VAL A 361 -19.85 33.49 -33.57
N GLU A 362 -20.75 33.11 -34.46
CA GLU A 362 -20.40 32.22 -35.57
C GLU A 362 -19.45 32.94 -36.53
N VAL A 363 -18.20 32.45 -36.62
CA VAL A 363 -17.15 33.00 -37.47
C VAL A 363 -16.66 31.90 -38.41
N GLN A 364 -16.58 32.19 -39.71
CA GLN A 364 -16.04 31.24 -40.68
C GLN A 364 -14.52 31.35 -40.84
N GLU A 365 -13.95 32.55 -40.67
CA GLU A 365 -12.56 32.86 -40.99
C GLU A 365 -11.89 33.65 -39.85
N ALA A 366 -11.69 33.00 -38.69
CA ALA A 366 -11.27 33.66 -37.45
C ALA A 366 -9.99 34.50 -37.57
N PHE A 367 -9.04 34.10 -38.41
CA PHE A 367 -7.83 34.88 -38.69
C PHE A 367 -8.13 36.15 -39.52
N ALA A 368 -9.01 36.06 -40.52
CA ALA A 368 -9.33 37.19 -41.39
C ALA A 368 -10.18 38.24 -40.66
N THR A 369 -11.00 37.80 -39.71
CA THR A 369 -11.86 38.64 -38.88
C THR A 369 -11.18 39.12 -37.60
N GLY A 370 -9.90 38.82 -37.37
CA GLY A 370 -9.13 39.35 -36.24
C GLY A 370 -9.36 38.66 -34.90
N TYR A 371 -10.06 37.52 -34.85
CA TYR A 371 -10.22 36.73 -33.62
C TYR A 371 -8.97 35.93 -33.28
N LEU A 372 -8.24 35.44 -34.30
CA LEU A 372 -7.04 34.63 -34.09
C LEU A 372 -5.81 35.28 -34.74
N LYS A 373 -4.68 35.12 -34.06
CA LYS A 373 -3.35 35.48 -34.55
C LYS A 373 -2.37 34.37 -34.25
N GLN A 374 -1.45 34.13 -35.17
CA GLN A 374 -0.38 33.16 -35.00
C GLN A 374 1.01 33.80 -35.10
N ALA A 375 1.98 33.24 -34.39
CA ALA A 375 3.40 33.54 -34.52
C ALA A 375 4.23 32.26 -34.46
N HIS A 376 5.31 32.20 -35.23
CA HIS A 376 6.24 31.06 -35.22
C HIS A 376 7.60 31.49 -34.68
N ARG A 377 8.08 30.84 -33.62
CA ARG A 377 9.37 31.16 -32.99
C ARG A 377 9.99 29.89 -32.42
N GLY A 378 11.26 29.65 -32.71
CA GLY A 378 12.02 28.53 -32.11
C GLY A 378 11.46 27.13 -32.37
N GLY A 379 10.75 26.92 -33.48
CA GLY A 379 10.10 25.63 -33.79
C GLY A 379 8.73 25.42 -33.14
N TYR A 380 8.19 26.45 -32.49
CA TYR A 380 6.85 26.46 -31.90
C TYR A 380 5.94 27.43 -32.64
N THR A 381 4.65 27.10 -32.64
CA THR A 381 3.57 28.01 -33.01
C THR A 381 2.89 28.53 -31.75
N TYR A 382 2.63 29.83 -31.72
CA TYR A 382 1.92 30.51 -30.64
C TYR A 382 0.62 31.04 -31.22
N LEU A 383 -0.52 30.65 -30.64
CA LEU A 383 -1.82 31.19 -30.98
C LEU A 383 -2.28 32.17 -29.92
N SER A 384 -2.78 33.30 -30.39
CA SER A 384 -3.39 34.32 -29.57
C SER A 384 -4.81 34.58 -30.02
N ILE A 385 -5.70 34.84 -29.06
CA ILE A 385 -7.11 35.10 -29.29
C ILE A 385 -7.46 36.53 -28.87
N ASP A 386 -8.28 37.19 -29.67
CA ASP A 386 -9.03 38.40 -29.32
C ASP A 386 -10.51 38.02 -29.33
N THR A 387 -11.13 37.92 -28.15
CA THR A 387 -12.48 37.39 -28.00
C THR A 387 -13.57 38.32 -28.56
N ASN A 388 -13.24 39.57 -28.86
CA ASN A 388 -14.18 40.53 -29.44
C ASN A 388 -13.99 40.72 -30.96
N GLY A 389 -12.90 40.17 -31.54
CA GLY A 389 -12.61 40.24 -32.98
C GLY A 389 -12.11 41.60 -33.48
N GLY A 390 -11.72 42.52 -32.60
CA GLY A 390 -11.21 43.85 -32.94
C GLY A 390 -9.81 43.83 -33.54
N GLY A 391 -9.05 42.78 -33.27
CA GLY A 391 -7.68 42.59 -33.70
C GLY A 391 -6.69 43.49 -32.94
N ASP A 392 -7.03 43.89 -31.72
CA ASP A 392 -6.29 44.86 -30.92
C ASP A 392 -5.94 44.39 -29.51
N ASP A 393 -6.61 43.36 -28.97
CA ASP A 393 -6.37 42.83 -27.61
C ASP A 393 -6.10 41.31 -27.59
N TYR A 394 -5.03 40.91 -28.26
CA TYR A 394 -4.65 39.49 -28.36
C TYR A 394 -4.04 38.94 -27.07
N ILE A 395 -4.60 37.84 -26.57
CA ILE A 395 -4.08 37.04 -25.45
C ILE A 395 -3.48 35.74 -26.00
N GLU A 396 -2.19 35.52 -25.78
CA GLU A 396 -1.55 34.23 -26.11
C GLU A 396 -2.04 33.15 -25.15
N PHE A 397 -2.67 32.10 -25.68
CA PHE A 397 -3.30 31.06 -24.89
C PHE A 397 -2.76 29.66 -25.23
N LEU A 398 -2.32 29.42 -26.46
CA LEU A 398 -1.82 28.11 -26.89
C LEU A 398 -0.39 28.20 -27.44
N THR A 399 0.48 27.35 -26.90
CA THR A 399 1.79 27.02 -27.47
C THR A 399 1.76 25.61 -28.06
N LEU A 400 2.06 25.49 -29.34
CA LEU A 400 2.09 24.23 -30.07
C LEU A 400 3.52 23.91 -30.54
N LYS A 401 3.96 22.67 -30.33
CA LYS A 401 5.21 22.19 -30.94
C LYS A 401 4.97 21.84 -32.42
N GLY A 402 5.64 22.55 -33.33
CA GLY A 402 5.47 22.35 -34.77
C GLY A 402 4.65 23.44 -35.47
N LEU A 403 4.13 23.12 -36.65
CA LEU A 403 3.32 24.03 -37.47
C LEU A 403 1.84 23.87 -37.15
N PHE A 404 1.08 24.95 -37.32
CA PHE A 404 -0.38 24.99 -37.22
C PHE A 404 -0.97 25.36 -38.58
N ASN A 405 -2.06 24.71 -38.95
CA ASN A 405 -2.82 24.94 -40.17
C ASN A 405 -4.28 25.22 -39.83
N THR A 406 -5.00 25.84 -40.76
CA THR A 406 -6.42 26.14 -40.55
C THR A 406 -7.31 24.90 -40.48
N ALA A 407 -6.84 23.75 -40.96
CA ALA A 407 -7.53 22.47 -40.83
C ALA A 407 -7.41 21.85 -39.42
N ASP A 408 -6.49 22.37 -38.60
CA ASP A 408 -6.18 21.81 -37.28
C ASP A 408 -7.13 22.33 -36.19
N TYR A 409 -8.02 23.29 -36.52
CA TYR A 409 -8.96 23.84 -35.55
C TYR A 409 -10.41 23.85 -36.04
N ILE A 410 -11.33 23.84 -35.08
CA ILE A 410 -12.78 23.83 -35.28
C ILE A 410 -13.39 24.95 -34.42
N LEU A 411 -14.35 25.69 -34.97
CA LEU A 411 -15.05 26.79 -34.30
C LEU A 411 -16.48 26.43 -33.86
N THR A 412 -17.02 25.28 -34.27
CA THR A 412 -18.40 24.85 -34.01
C THR A 412 -18.51 23.36 -33.79
#